data_AF-A0A7Y6A5R1-F1
#
_entry.id   AF-A0A7Y6A5R1-F1
#
_cell.length_a   1.000
_cell.length_b   1.000
_cell.length_c   1.000
_cell.angle_alpha   90.00
_cell.angle_beta   90.00
_cell.angle_gamma   90.00
#
_symmetry.space_group_name_H-M   'P 1'
#
loop_
_entity.id
_entity.type
_entity.pdbx_description
1 polymer ?
#
loop_
_entity_poly.entity_id
_entity_poly.type
_entity_poly.pdbx_seq_one_letter_code
_entity_poly.pdbx_strand_id
1 'polypeptide(L)'
;MRRVAGAALVLAGVVAGCSAPANGVQGRLVAIDDTGLADVPLEDGWIVALPGPGGIDRLWPDLDERVPDDQLRYFHEPLDPDAVTEAGGIVAPVGGGGRFTLDVPAGPTLLCRLVDAEVQGCAAVELLDGHGVHATVGEGGFFVTIPV
;
A
#
# COMPACT_ATOMS: atom_id res chain seq x y z
N MET A 1 65.11 30.35 -16.89
CA MET A 1 64.74 29.83 -15.55
C MET A 1 63.22 29.70 -15.48
N ARG A 2 62.76 28.54 -14.98
CA ARG A 2 61.43 28.16 -14.46
C ARG A 2 60.17 28.35 -15.33
N ARG A 3 59.62 27.18 -15.70
CA ARG A 3 58.27 26.88 -16.21
C ARG A 3 57.26 26.94 -15.06
N VAL A 4 56.00 27.34 -15.31
CA VAL A 4 54.83 26.81 -14.59
C VAL A 4 53.68 26.67 -15.59
N ALA A 5 53.35 25.42 -15.91
CA ALA A 5 52.19 25.03 -16.70
C ALA A 5 50.99 24.91 -15.75
N GLY A 6 49.91 25.67 -16.01
CA GLY A 6 48.64 25.53 -15.30
C GLY A 6 47.80 24.44 -15.95
N ALA A 7 47.70 23.28 -15.29
CA ALA A 7 46.80 22.21 -15.68
C ALA A 7 45.37 22.58 -15.29
N ALA A 8 44.48 22.64 -16.27
CA ALA A 8 43.04 22.67 -16.09
C ALA A 8 42.45 21.32 -16.55
N LEU A 9 41.19 21.06 -16.16
CA LEU A 9 40.29 19.96 -16.57
C LEU A 9 40.51 18.60 -15.85
N VAL A 10 39.51 17.83 -15.39
CA VAL A 10 38.03 17.90 -15.32
C VAL A 10 37.61 17.08 -14.09
N LEU A 11 36.71 17.60 -13.25
CA LEU A 11 35.98 16.79 -12.26
C LEU A 11 34.75 16.18 -12.93
N ALA A 12 34.89 14.97 -13.49
CA ALA A 12 33.77 14.19 -13.98
C ALA A 12 33.19 13.36 -12.83
N GLY A 13 32.38 14.01 -12.00
CA GLY A 13 31.57 13.33 -10.98
C GLY A 13 30.40 12.62 -11.64
N VAL A 14 30.58 11.35 -12.01
CA VAL A 14 29.47 10.46 -12.35
C VAL A 14 28.79 10.11 -11.04
N VAL A 15 27.79 10.90 -10.63
CA VAL A 15 26.87 10.49 -9.57
C VAL A 15 25.97 9.44 -10.19
N ALA A 16 26.41 8.18 -10.18
CA ALA A 16 25.53 7.04 -10.35
C ALA A 16 24.57 7.09 -9.16
N GLY A 17 23.42 7.73 -9.35
CA GLY A 17 22.32 7.68 -8.42
C GLY A 17 21.85 6.23 -8.34
N CYS A 18 22.43 5.49 -7.40
CA CYS A 18 21.80 4.29 -6.89
C CYS A 18 20.47 4.75 -6.29
N SER A 19 19.40 4.73 -7.08
CA SER A 19 18.06 4.67 -6.55
C SER A 19 18.03 3.41 -5.70
N ALA A 20 18.12 3.60 -4.39
CA ALA A 20 17.93 2.50 -3.45
C ALA A 20 16.63 1.78 -3.83
N PRO A 21 16.59 0.44 -3.74
CA PRO A 21 15.33 -0.27 -3.94
C PRO A 21 14.30 0.40 -3.03
N ALA A 22 13.12 0.71 -3.58
CA ALA A 22 12.04 1.28 -2.80
C ALA A 22 11.80 0.35 -1.61
N ASN A 23 12.19 0.79 -0.41
CA ASN A 23 12.06 0.03 0.82
C ASN A 23 10.56 0.04 1.16
N GLY A 24 9.78 -0.86 0.56
CA GLY A 24 8.34 -0.89 0.75
C GLY A 24 7.73 -2.16 0.17
N VAL A 25 6.64 -2.59 0.80
CA VAL A 25 5.88 -3.76 0.38
C VAL A 25 5.20 -3.44 -0.96
N GLN A 26 5.60 -4.16 -2.00
CA GLN A 26 5.03 -4.00 -3.34
C GLN A 26 3.69 -4.71 -3.42
N GLY A 27 2.68 -4.06 -3.99
CA GLY A 27 1.35 -4.63 -4.09
C GLY A 27 0.73 -4.53 -5.47
N ARG A 28 -0.28 -5.37 -5.71
CA ARG A 28 -1.14 -5.31 -6.89
C ARG A 28 -2.61 -5.46 -6.49
N LEU A 29 -3.45 -4.59 -7.01
CA LEU A 29 -4.90 -4.59 -6.86
C LEU A 29 -5.56 -5.05 -8.17
N VAL A 30 -6.45 -6.03 -8.08
CA VAL A 30 -7.23 -6.53 -9.23
C VAL A 30 -8.69 -6.71 -8.86
N ALA A 31 -9.58 -6.54 -9.83
CA ALA A 31 -10.94 -7.03 -9.77
C ALA A 31 -10.97 -8.51 -10.21
N ILE A 32 -11.65 -9.34 -9.42
CA ILE A 32 -11.93 -10.74 -9.73
C ILE A 32 -13.39 -10.87 -10.13
N ASP A 33 -13.62 -11.68 -11.15
CA ASP A 33 -14.92 -12.08 -11.64
C ASP A 33 -15.09 -13.60 -11.43
N ASP A 34 -16.17 -14.01 -10.78
CA ASP A 34 -16.46 -15.42 -10.50
C ASP A 34 -17.04 -16.17 -11.72
N THR A 35 -17.33 -15.45 -12.81
CA THR A 35 -17.80 -16.02 -14.09
C THR A 35 -16.69 -16.68 -14.91
N GLY A 36 -15.44 -16.66 -14.42
CA GLY A 36 -14.28 -17.27 -15.09
C GLY A 36 -13.60 -16.37 -16.12
N LEU A 37 -13.93 -15.07 -16.12
CA LEU A 37 -13.16 -14.06 -16.85
C LEU A 37 -11.80 -13.82 -16.17
N ALA A 38 -10.87 -13.25 -16.94
CA ALA A 38 -9.54 -12.95 -16.43
C ALA A 38 -9.57 -11.74 -15.48
N ASP A 39 -8.75 -11.79 -14.43
CA ASP A 39 -8.58 -10.69 -13.48
C ASP A 39 -8.24 -9.37 -14.19
N VAL A 40 -8.92 -8.30 -13.79
CA VAL A 40 -8.74 -6.96 -14.37
C VAL A 40 -8.00 -6.07 -13.38
N PRO A 41 -6.86 -5.46 -13.72
CA PRO A 41 -6.22 -4.49 -12.83
C PRO A 41 -7.14 -3.31 -12.53
N LEU A 42 -7.27 -2.93 -11.26
CA LEU A 42 -7.91 -1.69 -10.86
C LEU A 42 -6.84 -0.62 -10.71
N GLU A 43 -6.96 0.48 -11.45
CA GLU A 43 -5.94 1.54 -11.51
C GLU A 43 -6.39 2.83 -10.81
N ASP A 44 -7.48 2.76 -10.05
CA ASP A 44 -8.12 3.85 -9.35
C ASP A 44 -8.12 3.62 -7.83
N GLY A 45 -8.26 4.73 -7.10
CA GLY A 45 -8.33 4.73 -5.65
C GLY A 45 -6.98 4.60 -4.94
N TRP A 46 -7.04 4.17 -3.69
CA TRP A 46 -5.91 4.08 -2.79
C TRP A 46 -5.96 2.79 -1.97
N ILE A 47 -4.79 2.33 -1.53
CA ILE A 47 -4.66 1.33 -0.48
C ILE A 47 -4.27 2.04 0.81
N VAL A 48 -5.02 1.79 1.85
CA VAL A 48 -4.72 2.21 3.21
C VAL A 48 -4.04 1.05 3.92
N ALA A 49 -2.92 1.30 4.59
CA ALA A 49 -2.29 0.32 5.46
C ALA A 49 -2.09 0.89 6.85
N LEU A 50 -2.64 0.20 7.85
CA LEU A 50 -2.54 0.60 9.25
C LEU A 50 -1.82 -0.50 10.04
N PRO A 51 -0.56 -0.27 10.45
CA PRO A 51 0.23 -1.27 11.15
C PRO A 51 -0.29 -1.52 12.56
N GLY A 52 -0.08 -2.73 13.06
CA GLY A 52 -0.46 -3.20 14.39
C GLY A 52 -1.89 -3.75 14.47
N PRO A 53 -2.22 -4.46 15.57
CA PRO A 53 -3.57 -4.95 15.81
C PRO A 53 -4.57 -3.79 16.05
N GLY A 54 -5.87 -4.08 15.94
CA GLY A 54 -6.92 -3.12 16.27
C GLY A 54 -6.94 -1.88 15.37
N GLY A 55 -6.70 -2.06 14.08
CA GLY A 55 -6.71 -0.94 13.13
C GLY A 55 -8.08 -0.24 13.03
N ILE A 56 -9.17 -1.03 13.02
CA ILE A 56 -10.55 -0.50 12.97
C ILE A 56 -10.84 0.39 14.18
N ASP A 57 -10.59 -0.11 15.39
CA ASP A 57 -10.88 0.62 16.64
C ASP A 57 -10.14 1.97 16.74
N ARG A 58 -9.00 2.12 16.05
CA ARG A 58 -8.25 3.38 16.00
C ARG A 58 -8.85 4.43 15.09
N LEU A 59 -9.40 4.01 13.94
CA LEU A 59 -9.94 4.93 12.93
C LEU A 59 -11.44 5.19 13.13
N TRP A 60 -12.16 4.21 13.68
CA TRP A 60 -13.61 4.29 13.93
C TRP A 60 -13.94 3.86 15.36
N PRO A 61 -13.54 4.68 16.37
CA PRO A 61 -13.74 4.34 17.78
C PRO A 61 -15.22 4.32 18.19
N ASP A 62 -16.10 4.95 17.41
CA ASP A 62 -17.53 5.07 17.68
C ASP A 62 -18.36 3.92 17.09
N LEU A 63 -17.72 2.89 16.52
CA LEU A 63 -18.44 1.68 16.13
C LEU A 63 -18.91 0.94 17.39
N ASP A 64 -20.22 0.97 17.63
CA ASP A 64 -20.87 0.37 18.80
C ASP A 64 -20.53 -1.12 18.98
N GLU A 65 -20.22 -1.81 17.88
CA GLU A 65 -19.81 -3.22 17.86
C GLU A 65 -18.50 -3.41 17.09
N ARG A 66 -17.63 -4.27 17.63
CA ARG A 66 -16.41 -4.69 16.95
C ARG A 66 -16.76 -5.46 15.69
N VAL A 67 -16.32 -4.96 14.54
CA VAL A 67 -16.51 -5.61 13.25
C VAL A 67 -15.74 -6.94 13.23
N PRO A 68 -16.41 -8.08 13.03
CA PRO A 68 -15.74 -9.38 12.87
C PRO A 68 -14.82 -9.39 11.63
N ASP A 69 -13.70 -10.11 11.71
CA ASP A 69 -12.70 -10.16 10.64
C ASP A 69 -13.30 -10.62 9.29
N ASP A 70 -14.29 -11.51 9.30
CA ASP A 70 -14.97 -11.99 8.11
C ASP A 70 -15.96 -10.95 7.52
N GLN A 71 -16.34 -9.93 8.27
CA GLN A 71 -17.16 -8.82 7.77
C GLN A 71 -16.31 -7.66 7.25
N LEU A 72 -15.01 -7.59 7.60
CA LEU A 72 -14.11 -6.54 7.13
C LEU A 72 -14.08 -6.43 5.61
N ARG A 73 -14.19 -7.56 4.89
CA ARG A 73 -14.19 -7.58 3.41
C ARG A 73 -15.35 -6.79 2.77
N TYR A 74 -16.39 -6.49 3.54
CA TYR A 74 -17.54 -5.67 3.14
C TYR A 74 -17.65 -4.38 3.98
N PHE A 75 -16.58 -3.98 4.66
CA PHE A 75 -16.61 -2.79 5.51
C PHE A 75 -16.67 -1.53 4.65
N HIS A 76 -17.64 -0.66 4.92
CA HIS A 76 -17.88 0.58 4.20
C HIS A 76 -18.08 1.72 5.20
N GLU A 77 -17.07 2.57 5.32
CA GLU A 77 -17.15 3.76 6.16
C GLU A 77 -16.34 4.90 5.53
N PRO A 78 -16.75 6.16 5.74
CA PRO A 78 -15.92 7.30 5.41
C PRO A 78 -14.57 7.21 6.12
N LEU A 79 -13.51 7.64 5.44
CA LEU A 79 -12.18 7.70 6.01
C LEU A 79 -11.48 9.00 5.63
N ASP A 80 -11.02 9.70 6.66
CA ASP A 80 -10.13 10.83 6.50
C ASP A 80 -8.67 10.33 6.35
N PRO A 81 -7.99 10.59 5.22
CA PRO A 81 -6.58 10.23 5.04
C PRO A 81 -5.64 10.83 6.10
N ASP A 82 -5.98 11.99 6.67
CA ASP A 82 -5.16 12.61 7.70
C ASP A 82 -5.22 11.79 9.00
N ALA A 83 -6.40 11.27 9.36
CA ALA A 83 -6.57 10.37 10.52
C ALA A 83 -5.78 9.06 10.37
N VAL A 84 -5.65 8.53 9.15
CA VAL A 84 -4.77 7.37 8.86
C VAL A 84 -3.33 7.70 9.22
N THR A 85 -2.84 8.85 8.76
CA THR A 85 -1.46 9.28 8.98
C THR A 85 -1.19 9.53 10.47
N GLU A 86 -2.13 10.17 11.17
CA GLU A 86 -2.06 10.38 12.63
C GLU A 86 -2.05 9.07 13.41
N ALA A 87 -2.76 8.05 12.92
CA ALA A 87 -2.77 6.70 13.49
C ALA A 87 -1.52 5.87 13.14
N GLY A 88 -0.54 6.48 12.44
CA GLY A 88 0.72 5.83 12.03
C GLY A 88 0.57 4.91 10.81
N GLY A 89 -0.53 5.03 10.07
CA GLY A 89 -0.76 4.33 8.82
C GLY A 89 -0.23 5.09 7.60
N ILE A 90 -0.49 4.52 6.43
CA ILE A 90 -0.17 5.11 5.12
C ILE A 90 -1.36 5.03 4.19
N VAL A 91 -1.49 6.01 3.29
CA VAL A 91 -2.42 5.98 2.16
C VAL A 91 -1.60 6.02 0.88
N ALA A 92 -1.60 4.91 0.14
CA ALA A 92 -0.82 4.75 -1.08
C ALA A 92 -1.74 4.77 -2.30
N PRO A 93 -1.47 5.60 -3.32
CA PRO A 93 -2.26 5.59 -4.55
C PRO A 93 -2.07 4.28 -5.31
N VAL A 94 -3.14 3.80 -5.94
CA VAL A 94 -3.06 2.71 -6.91
C VAL A 94 -2.71 3.30 -8.28
N GLY A 95 -1.62 2.80 -8.87
CA GLY A 95 -1.12 3.23 -10.17
C GLY A 95 -1.37 2.20 -11.28
N GLY A 96 -0.75 2.46 -12.44
CA GLY A 96 -0.92 1.63 -13.65
C GLY A 96 -0.61 0.15 -13.43
N GLY A 97 -1.47 -0.71 -13.98
CA GLY A 97 -1.47 -2.16 -13.78
C GLY A 97 -1.94 -2.58 -12.38
N GLY A 98 -2.59 -1.69 -11.64
CA GLY A 98 -3.05 -1.85 -10.27
C GLY A 98 -1.95 -1.88 -9.22
N ARG A 99 -0.79 -1.30 -9.51
CA ARG A 99 0.38 -1.39 -8.63
C ARG A 99 0.36 -0.33 -7.54
N PHE A 100 0.79 -0.69 -6.35
CA PHE A 100 0.99 0.24 -5.24
C PHE A 100 2.24 -0.16 -4.43
N THR A 101 2.70 0.74 -3.56
CA THR A 101 3.83 0.49 -2.65
C THR A 101 3.46 1.00 -1.26
N LEU A 102 3.65 0.17 -0.24
CA LEU A 102 3.38 0.51 1.14
C LEU A 102 4.71 0.65 1.90
N ASP A 103 4.95 1.82 2.46
CA ASP A 103 6.08 2.07 3.37
C ASP A 103 5.62 1.84 4.82
N VAL A 104 5.40 0.57 5.14
CA VAL A 104 5.02 0.09 6.48
C VAL A 104 5.92 -1.07 6.88
N PRO A 105 6.21 -1.25 8.18
CA PRO A 105 6.99 -2.39 8.65
C PRO A 105 6.24 -3.71 8.41
N ALA A 106 6.99 -4.81 8.32
CA ALA A 106 6.41 -6.15 8.40
C ALA A 106 5.69 -6.35 9.74
N GLY A 107 4.69 -7.23 9.73
CA GLY A 107 3.85 -7.54 10.89
C GLY A 107 2.34 -7.44 10.61
N PRO A 108 1.52 -7.55 11.68
CA PRO A 108 0.09 -7.43 11.58
C PRO A 108 -0.31 -6.06 11.03
N THR A 109 -1.14 -6.04 9.99
CA THR A 109 -1.55 -4.83 9.30
C THR A 109 -3.01 -4.95 8.87
N LEU A 110 -3.79 -3.88 9.04
CA LEU A 110 -5.09 -3.73 8.39
C LEU A 110 -4.87 -3.07 7.03
N LEU A 111 -5.22 -3.76 5.94
CA LEU A 111 -5.24 -3.19 4.60
C LEU A 111 -6.68 -2.90 4.18
N CYS A 112 -6.94 -1.71 3.65
CA CYS A 112 -8.25 -1.35 3.12
C CYS A 112 -8.13 -0.75 1.73
N ARG A 113 -9.16 -0.95 0.91
CA ARG A 113 -9.33 -0.17 -0.32
C ARG A 113 -10.09 1.11 0.00
N LEU A 114 -9.64 2.23 -0.57
CA LEU A 114 -10.27 3.54 -0.42
C LEU A 114 -10.58 4.10 -1.81
N VAL A 115 -11.80 4.59 -2.01
CA VAL A 115 -12.25 5.27 -3.23
C VAL A 115 -13.09 6.47 -2.81
N ASP A 116 -12.79 7.65 -3.36
CA ASP A 116 -13.55 8.88 -3.07
C ASP A 116 -13.75 9.15 -1.56
N ALA A 117 -12.71 8.89 -0.75
CA ALA A 117 -12.71 9.00 0.72
C ALA A 117 -13.66 8.04 1.47
N GLU A 118 -14.10 6.96 0.79
CA GLU A 118 -14.90 5.89 1.39
C GLU A 118 -14.16 4.55 1.31
N VAL A 119 -14.08 3.85 2.44
CA VAL A 119 -13.51 2.51 2.49
C VAL A 119 -14.43 1.54 1.76
N GLN A 120 -13.85 0.65 0.94
CA GLN A 120 -14.56 -0.37 0.18
C GLN A 120 -13.94 -1.74 0.46
N GLY A 121 -14.06 -2.16 1.72
CA GLY A 121 -13.52 -3.40 2.24
C GLY A 121 -12.11 -3.27 2.82
N CYS A 122 -11.87 -4.08 3.85
CA CYS A 122 -10.62 -4.23 4.56
C CYS A 122 -10.28 -5.71 4.75
N ALA A 123 -9.01 -6.00 5.01
CA ALA A 123 -8.51 -7.30 5.38
C ALA A 123 -7.38 -7.16 6.41
N ALA A 124 -7.44 -7.93 7.48
CA ALA A 124 -6.31 -8.12 8.37
C ALA A 124 -5.31 -9.09 7.70
N VAL A 125 -4.04 -8.68 7.61
CA VAL A 125 -2.98 -9.46 6.97
C VAL A 125 -1.69 -9.38 7.79
N GLU A 126 -0.89 -10.45 7.74
CA GLU A 126 0.49 -10.43 8.23
C GLU A 126 1.42 -10.08 7.06
N LEU A 127 2.01 -8.88 7.08
CA LEU A 127 2.99 -8.49 6.06
C LEU A 127 4.34 -9.14 6.35
N LEU A 128 4.95 -9.74 5.33
CA LEU A 128 6.24 -10.42 5.44
C LEU A 128 7.33 -9.62 4.72
N ASP A 129 8.50 -9.54 5.33
CA ASP A 129 9.65 -8.85 4.75
C ASP A 129 10.02 -9.43 3.38
N GLY A 130 10.11 -8.57 2.37
CA GLY A 130 10.49 -8.95 1.01
C GLY A 130 9.39 -9.65 0.19
N HIS A 131 8.21 -9.87 0.77
CA HIS A 131 7.06 -10.39 0.03
C HIS A 131 6.16 -9.27 -0.48
N GLY A 132 5.54 -9.50 -1.64
CA GLY A 132 4.52 -8.61 -2.16
C GLY A 132 3.13 -8.90 -1.59
N VAL A 133 2.18 -8.06 -1.95
CA VAL A 133 0.77 -8.18 -1.58
C VAL A 133 -0.07 -8.31 -2.85
N HIS A 134 -1.01 -9.25 -2.87
CA HIS A 134 -2.03 -9.33 -3.92
C HIS A 134 -3.40 -9.08 -3.30
N ALA A 135 -3.96 -7.90 -3.61
CA ALA A 135 -5.26 -7.45 -3.16
C ALA A 135 -6.29 -7.65 -4.26
N THR A 136 -7.48 -8.11 -3.90
CA THR A 136 -8.54 -8.44 -4.84
C THR A 136 -9.87 -7.85 -4.39
N VAL A 137 -10.70 -7.45 -5.35
CA VAL A 137 -12.08 -6.99 -5.12
C VAL A 137 -13.01 -7.78 -6.03
N GLY A 138 -14.11 -8.28 -5.50
CA GLY A 138 -15.16 -8.94 -6.28
C GLY A 138 -16.45 -9.05 -5.48
N GLU A 139 -17.37 -9.92 -5.91
CA GLU A 139 -18.64 -10.14 -5.19
C GLU A 139 -18.42 -10.64 -3.74
N GLY A 140 -17.32 -11.35 -3.50
CA GLY A 140 -16.91 -11.79 -2.17
C GLY A 140 -16.38 -10.67 -1.26
N GLY A 141 -16.24 -9.44 -1.76
CA GLY A 141 -15.63 -8.32 -1.06
C GLY A 141 -14.13 -8.17 -1.32
N PHE A 142 -13.44 -7.47 -0.43
CA PHE A 142 -12.00 -7.23 -0.49
C PHE A 142 -11.21 -8.35 0.18
N PHE A 143 -10.22 -8.91 -0.53
CA PHE A 143 -9.30 -9.91 0.02
C PHE A 143 -7.85 -9.52 -0.20
N VAL A 144 -6.98 -10.06 0.65
CA VAL A 144 -5.54 -9.92 0.53
C VAL A 144 -4.87 -11.28 0.66
N THR A 145 -3.91 -11.54 -0.23
CA THR A 145 -3.04 -12.73 -0.16
C THR A 145 -1.57 -12.31 -0.27
N ILE A 146 -0.70 -13.07 0.38
CA ILE A 146 0.76 -12.94 0.25
C ILE A 146 1.24 -14.11 -0.61
N PRO A 147 1.64 -13.88 -1.88
CA PRO A 147 2.18 -14.94 -2.71
C PRO A 147 3.47 -15.49 -2.10
N VAL A 148 3.55 -16.83 -2.05
CA VAL A 148 4.72 -17.59 -1.59
C VAL A 148 5.77 -17.76 -2.67
#